data_AF-A0A853ERJ6-F1
#
_entry.id   AF-A0A853ERJ6-F1
#
_cell.length_a   1.000
_cell.length_b   1.000
_cell.length_c   1.000
_cell.angle_alpha   90.00
_cell.angle_beta   90.00
_cell.angle_gamma   90.00
#
_symmetry.space_group_name_H-M   'P 1'
#
loop_
_entity.id
_entity.type
_entity.pdbx_description
1 polymer ?
#
loop_
_entity_poly.entity_id
_entity_poly.type
_entity_poly.pdbx_seq_one_letter_code
_entity_poly.pdbx_strand_id
1 'polypeptide(L)'
;MRSESWWQRRWRPTWQTVRVSRRERWESWSEGPLTVGALLFLVAYAIPIIWPAVSEGVRALASGAVALTWAMFGVDYAVRLMVSEDRRRFFLGNLFDLLVLVLPLLRPLRLLRLVTLLSVLNRTGAQGLRGRVVTYAAGGTALLVLCGALAITDAERGQPGATITRFVDGIWWAVTTMTTVGYGDTYPTTATGRVVATVLMVGGIALLGVVTATLASWLVERVTEANEAEQAATRAQVADLSAQVASLETLLRDALGAASDPSPPRAPGRLGAPGQDADSAGMLGPLSPA
;
A
#
# COMPACT_ATOMS: atom_id res chain seq x y z
N MET A 1 35.10 -37.62 -5.95
CA MET A 1 34.37 -37.81 -4.67
C MET A 1 34.58 -36.57 -3.81
N ARG A 2 33.63 -35.62 -3.81
CA ARG A 2 33.69 -34.43 -2.92
C ARG A 2 32.89 -34.76 -1.65
N SER A 3 33.58 -34.77 -0.51
CA SER A 3 32.98 -35.02 0.80
C SER A 3 32.08 -33.84 1.19
N GLU A 4 30.76 -34.08 1.30
CA GLU A 4 29.83 -33.13 1.91
C GLU A 4 30.26 -32.84 3.35
N SER A 5 30.41 -31.55 3.67
CA SER A 5 30.88 -31.07 4.97
C SER A 5 29.83 -31.35 6.05
N TRP A 6 30.33 -31.74 7.23
CA TRP A 6 29.53 -32.15 8.39
C TRP A 6 28.48 -31.14 8.85
N TRP A 7 28.66 -29.85 8.54
CA TRP A 7 27.70 -28.78 8.82
C TRP A 7 26.41 -28.88 7.99
N GLN A 8 26.47 -29.44 6.77
CA GLN A 8 25.28 -29.65 5.93
C GLN A 8 24.36 -30.75 6.49
N ARG A 9 24.88 -31.68 7.32
CA ARG A 9 24.04 -32.66 8.04
C ARG A 9 23.37 -32.07 9.27
N ARG A 10 24.01 -31.10 9.93
CA ARG A 10 23.49 -30.51 11.18
C ARG A 10 22.36 -29.51 10.95
N TRP A 11 22.29 -28.91 9.76
CA TRP A 11 21.35 -27.86 9.41
C TRP A 11 20.42 -28.24 8.27
N ARG A 12 19.89 -29.48 8.27
CA ARG A 12 18.67 -29.74 7.48
C ARG A 12 17.51 -29.09 8.24
N PRO A 13 16.86 -28.05 7.70
CA PRO A 13 15.62 -27.59 8.26
C PRO A 13 14.67 -28.76 8.08
N THR A 14 14.34 -29.45 9.17
CA THR A 14 13.15 -30.30 9.21
C THR A 14 12.01 -29.32 9.06
N TRP A 15 11.62 -29.04 7.82
CA TRP A 15 10.35 -28.41 7.50
C TRP A 15 9.35 -29.23 8.30
N GLN A 16 8.92 -28.63 9.41
CA GLN A 16 7.73 -29.06 10.09
C GLN A 16 6.72 -29.17 8.97
N THR A 17 6.24 -30.38 8.71
CA THR A 17 4.97 -30.54 8.01
C THR A 17 4.06 -29.56 8.73
N VAL A 18 3.79 -28.41 8.11
CA VAL A 18 2.86 -27.43 8.66
C VAL A 18 1.60 -28.24 8.76
N ARG A 19 1.31 -28.76 9.96
CA ARG A 19 0.04 -29.40 10.22
C ARG A 19 -0.91 -28.24 10.12
N VAL A 20 -1.42 -27.99 8.91
CA VAL A 20 -2.42 -26.97 8.65
C VAL A 20 -3.46 -27.21 9.72
N SER A 21 -3.49 -26.31 10.70
CA SER A 21 -4.25 -26.55 11.92
C SER A 21 -5.70 -26.74 11.47
N ARG A 22 -6.50 -27.55 12.19
CA ARG A 22 -7.92 -27.73 11.83
C ARG A 22 -8.62 -26.37 11.68
N ARG A 23 -8.11 -25.36 12.39
CA ARG A 23 -8.44 -23.94 12.31
C ARG A 23 -8.12 -23.29 10.95
N GLU A 24 -6.89 -23.38 10.45
CA GLU A 24 -6.51 -22.79 9.14
C GLU A 24 -7.29 -23.40 7.97
N ARG A 25 -7.58 -24.71 8.03
CA ARG A 25 -8.41 -25.40 7.02
C ARG A 25 -9.87 -24.92 7.07
N TRP A 26 -10.43 -24.69 8.25
CA TRP A 26 -11.78 -24.14 8.40
C TRP A 26 -11.87 -22.66 8.04
N GLU A 27 -10.85 -21.86 8.37
CA GLU A 27 -10.75 -20.43 8.03
C GLU A 27 -10.75 -20.24 6.50
N SER A 28 -9.91 -20.99 5.76
CA SER A 28 -9.88 -20.92 4.29
C SER A 28 -11.17 -21.36 3.60
N TRP A 29 -11.89 -22.34 4.17
CA TRP A 29 -13.16 -22.82 3.60
C TRP A 29 -14.33 -21.90 3.94
N SER A 30 -14.29 -21.22 5.09
CA SER A 30 -15.37 -20.33 5.54
C SER A 30 -15.27 -18.91 4.97
N GLU A 31 -14.09 -18.44 4.54
CA GLU A 31 -13.92 -17.10 3.96
C GLU A 31 -14.80 -16.85 2.74
N GLY A 32 -14.87 -17.79 1.78
CA GLY A 32 -15.68 -17.66 0.56
C GLY A 32 -17.19 -17.59 0.83
N PRO A 33 -17.80 -18.56 1.53
CA PRO A 33 -19.21 -18.54 1.89
C PRO A 33 -19.61 -17.34 2.74
N LEU A 34 -18.76 -16.92 3.70
CA LEU A 34 -19.04 -15.75 4.56
C LEU A 34 -18.97 -14.43 3.78
N THR A 35 -18.14 -14.38 2.74
CA THR A 35 -18.04 -13.25 1.81
C THR A 35 -19.31 -13.10 0.99
N VAL A 36 -19.78 -14.21 0.39
CA VAL A 36 -21.04 -14.24 -0.35
C VAL A 36 -22.20 -13.92 0.59
N GLY A 37 -22.18 -14.45 1.82
CA GLY A 37 -23.13 -14.12 2.88
C GLY A 37 -23.12 -12.63 3.24
N ALA A 38 -21.94 -11.98 3.32
CA ALA A 38 -21.84 -10.56 3.63
C ALA A 38 -22.39 -9.67 2.50
N LEU A 39 -22.13 -10.04 1.23
CA LEU A 39 -22.70 -9.38 0.06
C LEU A 39 -24.22 -9.54 -0.01
N LEU A 40 -24.71 -10.77 0.23
CA LEU A 40 -26.15 -11.06 0.27
C LEU A 40 -26.83 -10.31 1.42
N PHE A 41 -26.21 -10.26 2.59
CA PHE A 41 -26.67 -9.46 3.73
C PHE A 41 -26.75 -7.97 3.37
N LEU A 42 -25.72 -7.41 2.72
CA LEU A 42 -25.72 -6.01 2.29
C LEU A 42 -26.93 -5.70 1.40
N VAL A 43 -27.15 -6.51 0.36
CA VAL A 43 -28.26 -6.31 -0.58
C VAL A 43 -29.60 -6.46 0.13
N ALA A 44 -29.77 -7.53 0.92
CA ALA A 44 -31.02 -7.79 1.64
C ALA A 44 -31.31 -6.73 2.72
N TYR A 45 -30.29 -6.18 3.37
CA TYR A 45 -30.43 -5.13 4.37
C TYR A 45 -30.70 -3.76 3.74
N ALA A 46 -30.06 -3.45 2.61
CA ALA A 46 -30.19 -2.16 1.94
C ALA A 46 -31.55 -2.00 1.24
N ILE A 47 -32.13 -3.06 0.64
CA ILE A 47 -33.38 -2.96 -0.15
C ILE A 47 -34.54 -2.30 0.62
N PRO A 48 -34.93 -2.77 1.83
CA PRO A 48 -36.02 -2.15 2.59
C PRO A 48 -35.68 -0.73 3.07
N ILE A 49 -34.39 -0.43 3.22
CA ILE A 49 -33.92 0.88 3.66
C ILE A 49 -33.99 1.89 2.51
N ILE A 50 -33.59 1.51 1.31
CA ILE A 50 -33.58 2.37 0.11
C ILE A 50 -35.00 2.56 -0.43
N TRP A 51 -35.79 1.47 -0.53
CA TRP A 51 -37.15 1.50 -1.04
C TRP A 51 -38.17 1.12 0.04
N PRO A 52 -38.65 2.09 0.83
CA PRO A 52 -39.63 1.83 1.89
C PRO A 52 -41.02 1.43 1.35
N ALA A 53 -41.29 1.59 0.05
CA ALA A 53 -42.55 1.25 -0.60
C ALA A 53 -42.61 -0.19 -1.19
N VAL A 54 -41.61 -1.04 -0.90
CA VAL A 54 -41.64 -2.44 -1.35
C VAL A 54 -42.83 -3.21 -0.78
N SER A 55 -43.35 -4.16 -1.57
CA SER A 55 -44.44 -5.05 -1.17
C SER A 55 -44.09 -5.82 0.09
N GLU A 56 -45.12 -6.17 0.86
CA GLU A 56 -44.96 -6.88 2.14
C GLU A 56 -44.23 -8.22 1.97
N GLY A 57 -44.47 -8.91 0.85
CA GLY A 57 -43.75 -10.14 0.49
C GLY A 57 -42.24 -9.92 0.28
N VAL A 58 -41.84 -8.86 -0.42
CA VAL A 58 -40.41 -8.54 -0.63
C VAL A 58 -39.75 -8.13 0.69
N ARG A 59 -40.46 -7.41 1.55
CA ARG A 59 -39.97 -7.05 2.89
C ARG A 59 -39.81 -8.26 3.80
N ALA A 60 -40.75 -9.20 3.76
CA ALA A 60 -40.68 -10.46 4.49
C ALA A 60 -39.52 -11.34 3.99
N LEU A 61 -39.31 -11.42 2.68
CA LEU A 61 -38.16 -12.14 2.10
C LEU A 61 -36.82 -11.49 2.47
N ALA A 62 -36.72 -10.16 2.39
CA ALA A 62 -35.51 -9.42 2.75
C ALA A 62 -35.18 -9.57 4.25
N SER A 63 -36.17 -9.42 5.12
CA SER A 63 -36.00 -9.63 6.57
C SER A 63 -35.68 -11.10 6.92
N GLY A 64 -36.31 -12.05 6.25
CA GLY A 64 -36.00 -13.48 6.35
C GLY A 64 -34.57 -13.79 5.92
N ALA A 65 -34.11 -13.22 4.79
CA ALA A 65 -32.74 -13.34 4.33
C ALA A 65 -31.75 -12.73 5.35
N VAL A 66 -32.03 -11.52 5.87
CA VAL A 66 -31.21 -10.89 6.91
C VAL A 66 -31.14 -11.76 8.17
N ALA A 67 -32.26 -12.34 8.62
CA ALA A 67 -32.32 -13.23 9.78
C ALA A 67 -31.56 -14.55 9.55
N LEU A 68 -31.74 -15.17 8.39
CA LEU A 68 -31.01 -16.38 7.99
C LEU A 68 -29.50 -16.12 7.96
N THR A 69 -29.08 -15.01 7.36
CA THR A 69 -27.68 -14.65 7.30
C THR A 69 -27.12 -14.34 8.69
N TRP A 70 -27.90 -13.66 9.55
CA TRP A 70 -27.53 -13.45 10.96
C TRP A 70 -27.35 -14.78 11.71
N ALA A 71 -28.26 -15.73 11.54
CA ALA A 71 -28.15 -17.06 12.15
C ALA A 71 -26.91 -17.81 11.64
N MET A 72 -26.65 -17.77 10.33
CA MET A 72 -25.45 -18.35 9.72
C MET A 72 -24.16 -17.78 10.31
N PHE A 73 -24.06 -16.46 10.44
CA PHE A 73 -22.89 -15.80 11.07
C PHE A 73 -22.76 -16.14 12.56
N GLY A 74 -23.89 -16.24 13.29
CA GLY A 74 -23.88 -16.67 14.68
C GLY A 74 -23.37 -18.10 14.85
N VAL A 75 -23.80 -19.01 13.98
CA VAL A 75 -23.31 -20.39 13.93
C VAL A 75 -21.83 -20.44 13.59
N ASP A 76 -21.37 -19.69 12.59
CA ASP A 76 -19.93 -19.60 12.26
C ASP A 76 -19.10 -19.10 13.45
N TYR A 77 -19.53 -18.02 14.12
CA TYR A 77 -18.86 -17.52 15.31
C TYR A 77 -18.83 -18.55 16.43
N ALA A 78 -19.95 -19.26 16.67
CA ALA A 78 -20.05 -20.30 17.70
C ALA A 78 -19.13 -21.50 17.39
N VAL A 79 -19.09 -21.95 16.14
CA VAL A 79 -18.20 -23.03 15.70
C VAL A 79 -16.74 -22.62 15.87
N ARG A 80 -16.37 -21.39 15.45
CA ARG A 80 -15.00 -20.87 15.64
C ARG A 80 -14.62 -20.77 17.12
N LEU A 81 -15.55 -20.36 17.99
CA LEU A 81 -15.36 -20.32 19.43
C LEU A 81 -15.20 -21.72 20.04
N MET A 82 -15.97 -22.70 19.57
CA MET A 82 -15.91 -24.09 20.05
C MET A 82 -14.64 -24.82 19.61
N VAL A 83 -14.15 -24.55 18.40
CA VAL A 83 -12.95 -25.17 17.80
C VAL A 83 -11.66 -24.51 18.29
N SER A 84 -11.72 -23.30 18.86
CA SER A 84 -10.54 -22.61 19.37
C SER A 84 -10.02 -23.24 20.67
N GLU A 85 -8.73 -23.60 20.68
CA GLU A 85 -8.04 -24.21 21.83
C GLU A 85 -8.10 -23.33 23.08
N ASP A 86 -8.05 -22.00 22.93
CA ASP A 86 -8.18 -21.01 24.01
C ASP A 86 -9.41 -20.12 23.82
N ARG A 87 -10.58 -20.61 24.22
CA ARG A 87 -11.87 -19.92 24.09
C ARG A 87 -11.87 -18.49 24.63
N ARG A 88 -11.16 -18.23 25.73
CA ARG A 88 -11.06 -16.89 26.35
C ARG A 88 -10.24 -15.92 25.51
N ARG A 89 -9.09 -16.36 24.98
CA ARG A 89 -8.26 -15.54 24.09
C ARG A 89 -8.98 -15.26 22.77
N PHE A 90 -9.69 -16.26 22.25
CA PHE A 90 -10.50 -16.07 21.05
C PHE A 90 -11.66 -15.09 21.26
N PHE A 91 -12.38 -15.20 22.38
CA PHE A 91 -13.46 -14.29 22.73
C PHE A 91 -12.98 -12.84 22.85
N LEU A 92 -11.88 -12.62 23.58
CA LEU A 92 -11.29 -11.27 23.73
C LEU A 92 -10.72 -10.72 22.41
N GLY A 93 -10.20 -11.58 21.53
CA GLY A 93 -9.71 -11.18 20.20
C GLY A 93 -10.82 -10.88 19.18
N ASN A 94 -12.01 -11.48 19.33
CA ASN A 94 -13.13 -11.32 18.40
C ASN A 94 -14.36 -10.66 19.07
N LEU A 95 -14.10 -9.74 20.02
CA LEU A 95 -15.16 -9.02 20.73
C LEU A 95 -16.00 -8.16 19.79
N PHE A 96 -15.37 -7.58 18.75
CA PHE A 96 -16.07 -6.78 17.75
C PHE A 96 -17.15 -7.58 17.01
N ASP A 97 -16.83 -8.79 16.54
CA ASP A 97 -17.78 -9.65 15.83
C ASP A 97 -18.94 -10.09 16.73
N LEU A 98 -18.65 -10.36 18.01
CA LEU A 98 -19.69 -10.65 19.00
C LEU A 98 -20.58 -9.44 19.25
N LEU A 99 -19.99 -8.26 19.40
CA LEU A 99 -20.71 -7.01 19.64
C LEU A 99 -21.67 -6.74 18.46
N VAL A 100 -21.19 -6.90 17.23
CA VAL A 100 -21.98 -6.77 15.99
C VAL A 100 -23.07 -7.84 15.88
N LEU A 101 -22.81 -9.05 16.38
CA LEU A 101 -23.78 -10.15 16.38
C LEU A 101 -24.92 -9.90 17.38
N VAL A 102 -24.58 -9.44 18.59
CA VAL A 102 -25.51 -9.30 19.71
C VAL A 102 -26.28 -7.98 19.64
N LEU A 103 -25.65 -6.88 19.23
CA LEU A 103 -26.29 -5.57 19.19
C LEU A 103 -26.91 -5.29 17.82
N PRO A 104 -28.26 -5.19 17.71
CA PRO A 104 -28.93 -4.90 16.44
C PRO A 104 -28.48 -3.59 15.80
N LEU A 105 -28.14 -2.58 16.62
CA LEU A 105 -27.64 -1.29 16.17
C LEU A 105 -26.37 -1.38 15.33
N LEU A 106 -25.53 -2.39 15.59
CA LEU A 106 -24.24 -2.53 14.94
C LEU A 106 -24.33 -3.37 13.64
N ARG A 107 -25.52 -3.80 13.24
CA ARG A 107 -25.73 -4.57 12.00
C ARG A 107 -25.12 -3.90 10.77
N PRO A 108 -25.24 -2.58 10.53
CA PRO A 108 -24.61 -1.92 9.39
C PRO A 108 -23.08 -1.99 9.42
N LEU A 109 -22.46 -2.04 10.60
CA LEU A 109 -21.00 -2.16 10.75
C LEU A 109 -20.47 -3.52 10.26
N ARG A 110 -21.33 -4.52 10.06
CA ARG A 110 -20.94 -5.77 9.40
C ARG A 110 -20.37 -5.52 8.00
N LEU A 111 -20.76 -4.43 7.36
CA LEU A 111 -20.19 -4.02 6.08
C LEU A 111 -18.71 -3.69 6.19
N LEU A 112 -18.17 -3.35 7.37
CA LEU A 112 -16.72 -3.19 7.59
C LEU A 112 -15.93 -4.46 7.23
N ARG A 113 -16.57 -5.63 7.21
CA ARG A 113 -15.97 -6.85 6.69
C ARG A 113 -15.63 -6.76 5.18
N LEU A 114 -16.28 -5.89 4.41
CA LEU A 114 -15.88 -5.63 3.03
C LEU A 114 -14.49 -4.98 2.92
N VAL A 115 -13.98 -4.36 3.98
CA VAL A 115 -12.57 -3.90 4.00
C VAL A 115 -11.63 -5.10 3.88
N THR A 116 -11.95 -6.23 4.52
CA THR A 116 -11.11 -7.44 4.41
C THR A 116 -11.15 -7.99 2.97
N LEU A 117 -12.27 -7.83 2.26
CA LEU A 117 -12.37 -8.20 0.85
C LEU A 117 -11.60 -7.27 -0.08
N LEU A 118 -11.69 -5.97 0.16
CA LEU A 118 -10.84 -4.97 -0.49
C LEU A 118 -9.36 -5.34 -0.28
N SER A 119 -8.99 -5.87 0.89
CA SER A 119 -7.62 -6.27 1.19
C SER A 119 -7.14 -7.51 0.44
N VAL A 120 -8.02 -8.47 0.20
CA VAL A 120 -7.73 -9.69 -0.56
C VAL A 120 -7.67 -9.40 -2.06
N LEU A 121 -8.58 -8.55 -2.57
CA LEU A 121 -8.59 -8.16 -3.99
C LEU A 121 -7.35 -7.32 -4.35
N ASN A 122 -6.87 -6.49 -3.42
CA ASN A 122 -5.64 -5.71 -3.63
C ASN A 122 -4.34 -6.54 -3.54
N ARG A 123 -4.43 -7.83 -3.20
CA ARG A 123 -3.29 -8.76 -3.25
C ARG A 123 -2.83 -9.05 -4.70
N THR A 124 -3.68 -8.75 -5.68
CA THR A 124 -3.44 -9.08 -7.10
C THR A 124 -3.20 -7.85 -8.00
N GLY A 125 -3.50 -6.62 -7.53
CA GLY A 125 -3.59 -5.43 -8.41
C GLY A 125 -2.74 -4.20 -8.06
N ALA A 126 -2.46 -3.91 -6.78
CA ALA A 126 -1.71 -2.72 -6.39
C ALA A 126 -0.31 -3.08 -5.90
N GLN A 127 0.68 -3.13 -6.81
CA GLN A 127 2.08 -3.49 -6.50
C GLN A 127 2.86 -2.41 -5.72
N GLY A 128 2.22 -1.64 -4.83
CA GLY A 128 2.89 -0.66 -3.98
C GLY A 128 2.14 -0.35 -2.69
N LEU A 129 2.88 -0.12 -1.60
CA LEU A 129 2.35 0.28 -0.29
C LEU A 129 1.38 1.47 -0.41
N ARG A 130 1.75 2.44 -1.25
CA ARG A 130 1.00 3.70 -1.46
C ARG A 130 -0.35 3.47 -2.17
N GLY A 131 -0.36 2.67 -3.24
CA GLY A 131 -1.60 2.31 -3.95
C GLY A 131 -2.57 1.57 -3.03
N ARG A 132 -2.05 0.67 -2.19
CA ARG A 132 -2.84 -0.02 -1.16
C ARG A 132 -3.49 0.96 -0.18
N VAL A 133 -2.74 1.94 0.33
CA VAL A 133 -3.29 2.93 1.27
C VAL A 133 -4.37 3.79 0.61
N VAL A 134 -4.19 4.24 -0.63
CA VAL A 134 -5.21 5.00 -1.35
C VAL A 134 -6.48 4.18 -1.56
N THR A 135 -6.36 2.91 -1.98
CA THR A 135 -7.53 2.02 -2.13
C THR A 135 -8.23 1.78 -0.80
N TYR A 136 -7.48 1.56 0.30
CA TYR A 136 -8.07 1.37 1.62
C TYR A 136 -8.71 2.64 2.16
N ALA A 137 -8.11 3.79 1.90
CA ALA A 137 -8.69 5.08 2.26
C ALA A 137 -10.00 5.31 1.50
N ALA A 138 -9.99 5.21 0.18
CA ALA A 138 -11.19 5.42 -0.65
C ALA A 138 -12.30 4.39 -0.33
N GLY A 139 -11.94 3.10 -0.24
CA GLY A 139 -12.86 2.03 0.12
C GLY A 139 -13.39 2.18 1.54
N GLY A 140 -12.52 2.52 2.49
CA GLY A 140 -12.89 2.79 3.88
C GLY A 140 -13.82 4.00 4.03
N THR A 141 -13.56 5.09 3.29
CA THR A 141 -14.42 6.27 3.24
C THR A 141 -15.81 5.91 2.73
N ALA A 142 -15.88 5.26 1.55
CA ALA A 142 -17.15 4.87 0.95
C ALA A 142 -17.94 3.94 1.87
N LEU A 143 -17.25 3.03 2.55
CA LEU A 143 -17.86 2.08 3.45
C LEU A 143 -18.35 2.73 4.74
N LEU A 144 -17.58 3.64 5.34
CA LEU A 144 -18.00 4.41 6.51
C LEU A 144 -19.22 5.28 6.20
N VAL A 145 -19.24 5.95 5.04
CA VAL A 145 -20.40 6.71 4.57
C VAL A 145 -21.61 5.82 4.41
N LEU A 146 -21.45 4.67 3.75
CA LEU A 146 -22.54 3.72 3.54
C LEU A 146 -23.07 3.14 4.86
N CYS A 147 -22.18 2.70 5.76
CA CYS A 147 -22.54 2.20 7.09
C CYS A 147 -23.25 3.27 7.91
N GLY A 148 -22.68 4.48 7.96
CA GLY A 148 -23.21 5.62 8.68
C GLY A 148 -24.58 6.00 8.17
N ALA A 149 -24.76 6.11 6.85
CA ALA A 149 -26.03 6.43 6.22
C ALA A 149 -27.11 5.39 6.48
N LEU A 150 -26.79 4.10 6.37
CA LEU A 150 -27.72 3.01 6.69
C LEU A 150 -28.09 2.99 8.17
N ALA A 151 -27.09 3.12 9.06
CA ALA A 151 -27.29 3.08 10.51
C ALA A 151 -28.11 4.27 11.03
N ILE A 152 -27.77 5.48 10.57
CA ILE A 152 -28.46 6.69 11.01
C ILE A 152 -29.89 6.74 10.48
N THR A 153 -30.09 6.30 9.24
CA THR A 153 -31.43 6.28 8.63
C THR A 153 -32.29 5.22 9.31
N ASP A 154 -31.75 4.05 9.65
CA ASP A 154 -32.49 3.04 10.41
C ASP A 154 -32.83 3.52 11.84
N ALA A 155 -31.91 4.23 12.49
CA ALA A 155 -32.11 4.74 13.84
C ALA A 155 -33.12 5.89 13.93
N GLU A 156 -33.11 6.82 12.96
CA GLU A 156 -33.94 8.03 12.98
C GLU A 156 -35.29 7.87 12.26
N ARG A 157 -35.40 6.94 11.31
CA ARG A 157 -36.62 6.81 10.51
C ARG A 157 -37.82 6.41 11.37
N GLY A 158 -38.90 7.18 11.22
CA GLY A 158 -40.16 6.96 11.96
C GLY A 158 -40.16 7.54 13.37
N GLN A 159 -39.12 8.28 13.76
CA GLN A 159 -39.06 8.94 15.06
C GLN A 159 -39.61 10.38 14.99
N PRO A 160 -40.30 10.88 16.03
CA PRO A 160 -40.85 12.22 16.05
C PRO A 160 -39.74 13.28 15.93
N GLY A 161 -39.87 14.20 14.97
CA GLY A 161 -38.89 15.27 14.76
C GLY A 161 -37.61 14.86 14.03
N ALA A 162 -37.53 13.63 13.53
CA ALA A 162 -36.39 13.17 12.74
C ALA A 162 -36.27 13.93 11.41
N THR A 163 -35.10 14.51 11.17
CA THR A 163 -34.74 15.16 9.90
C THR A 163 -34.25 14.15 8.86
N ILE A 164 -33.70 13.03 9.31
CA ILE A 164 -33.12 11.98 8.47
C ILE A 164 -34.18 10.88 8.24
N THR A 165 -34.93 10.99 7.14
CA THR A 165 -36.04 10.07 6.84
C THR A 165 -35.73 9.13 5.68
N ARG A 166 -35.06 9.63 4.64
CA ARG A 166 -34.67 8.85 3.46
C ARG A 166 -33.19 8.49 3.53
N PHE A 167 -32.82 7.41 2.86
CA PHE A 167 -31.44 6.96 2.77
C PHE A 167 -30.51 8.03 2.15
N VAL A 168 -31.00 8.79 1.18
CA VAL A 168 -30.25 9.89 0.55
C VAL A 168 -29.93 11.00 1.56
N ASP A 169 -30.87 11.31 2.47
CA ASP A 169 -30.66 12.28 3.55
C ASP A 169 -29.57 11.77 4.53
N GLY A 170 -29.57 10.46 4.79
CA GLY A 170 -28.52 9.79 5.57
C GLY A 170 -27.14 9.83 4.92
N ILE A 171 -27.05 9.67 3.58
CA ILE A 171 -25.79 9.83 2.83
C ILE A 171 -25.30 11.27 2.94
N TRP A 172 -26.19 12.24 2.67
CA TRP A 172 -25.87 13.66 2.75
C TRP A 172 -25.33 14.04 4.13
N TRP A 173 -26.02 13.61 5.18
CA TRP A 173 -25.59 13.81 6.55
C TRP A 173 -24.24 13.15 6.85
N ALA A 174 -24.04 11.90 6.41
CA ALA A 174 -22.79 11.18 6.66
C ALA A 174 -21.59 11.84 5.96
N VAL A 175 -21.78 12.29 4.71
CA VAL A 175 -20.75 13.01 3.95
C VAL A 175 -20.41 14.34 4.63
N THR A 176 -21.41 15.18 4.93
CA THR A 176 -21.20 16.50 5.54
C THR A 176 -20.61 16.43 6.94
N THR A 177 -20.96 15.39 7.71
CA THR A 177 -20.38 15.14 9.05
C THR A 177 -18.93 14.66 8.94
N MET A 178 -18.66 13.70 8.06
CA MET A 178 -17.32 13.12 7.89
C MET A 178 -16.32 14.11 7.29
N THR A 179 -16.77 15.00 6.39
CA THR A 179 -15.95 16.10 5.86
C THR A 179 -15.86 17.28 6.82
N THR A 180 -16.47 17.18 8.02
CA THR A 180 -16.49 18.21 9.06
C THR A 180 -17.13 19.54 8.63
N VAL A 181 -17.97 19.52 7.57
CA VAL A 181 -18.70 20.71 7.10
C VAL A 181 -19.89 21.01 8.01
N GLY A 182 -20.73 20.01 8.25
CA GLY A 182 -21.84 20.09 9.22
C GLY A 182 -22.79 21.28 9.04
N TYR A 183 -23.50 21.35 7.91
CA TYR A 183 -24.47 22.44 7.65
C TYR A 183 -25.57 22.57 8.72
N GLY A 184 -25.90 21.49 9.43
CA GLY A 184 -26.91 21.47 10.49
C GLY A 184 -28.35 21.37 9.99
N ASP A 185 -28.55 21.17 8.69
CA ASP A 185 -29.84 20.91 8.05
C ASP A 185 -30.41 19.51 8.39
N THR A 186 -29.51 18.54 8.59
CA THR A 186 -29.82 17.19 9.04
C THR A 186 -28.97 16.83 10.25
N TYR A 187 -29.57 16.20 11.26
CA TYR A 187 -28.88 15.79 12.48
C TYR A 187 -29.66 14.72 13.25
N PRO A 188 -28.96 13.82 13.98
CA PRO A 188 -29.60 12.81 14.80
C PRO A 188 -30.30 13.41 16.01
N THR A 189 -31.56 13.01 16.20
CA THR A 189 -32.39 13.39 17.33
C THR A 189 -32.48 12.29 18.39
N THR A 190 -32.28 11.03 17.99
CA THR A 190 -32.39 9.86 18.86
C THR A 190 -31.09 9.59 19.62
N ALA A 191 -31.20 8.95 20.79
CA ALA A 191 -30.03 8.51 21.56
C ALA A 191 -29.15 7.55 20.75
N THR A 192 -29.79 6.61 20.05
CA THR A 192 -29.17 5.64 19.15
C THR A 192 -28.43 6.32 17.99
N GLY A 193 -29.08 7.28 17.33
CA GLY A 193 -28.50 8.05 16.22
C GLY A 193 -27.30 8.89 16.68
N ARG A 194 -27.34 9.45 17.90
CA ARG A 194 -26.19 10.18 18.46
C ARG A 194 -24.99 9.29 18.71
N VAL A 195 -25.19 8.05 19.17
CA VAL A 195 -24.09 7.07 19.30
C VAL A 195 -23.49 6.76 17.92
N VAL A 196 -24.33 6.51 16.91
CA VAL A 196 -23.88 6.30 15.52
C VAL A 196 -23.06 7.50 15.02
N ALA A 197 -23.53 8.72 15.29
CA ALA A 197 -22.83 9.94 14.91
C ALA A 197 -21.46 10.08 15.57
N THR A 198 -21.36 9.82 16.88
CA THR A 198 -20.07 9.86 17.59
C THR A 198 -19.07 8.87 16.98
N VAL A 199 -19.51 7.64 16.69
CA VAL A 199 -18.65 6.63 16.05
C VAL A 199 -18.23 7.06 14.64
N LEU A 200 -19.15 7.62 13.85
CA LEU A 200 -18.86 8.10 12.50
C LEU A 200 -17.85 9.26 12.52
N MET A 201 -18.00 10.21 13.44
CA MET A 201 -17.08 11.35 13.59
C MET A 201 -15.66 10.88 13.93
N VAL A 202 -15.52 9.98 14.91
CA VAL A 202 -14.21 9.42 15.29
C VAL A 202 -13.60 8.65 14.10
N GLY A 203 -14.42 7.84 13.41
CA GLY A 203 -13.98 7.10 12.22
C GLY A 203 -13.52 8.01 11.08
N GLY A 204 -14.24 9.10 10.81
CA GLY A 204 -13.90 10.08 9.79
C GLY A 204 -12.56 10.79 10.07
N ILE A 205 -12.36 11.25 11.31
CA ILE A 205 -11.10 11.88 11.73
C ILE A 205 -9.93 10.89 11.63
N ALA A 206 -10.11 9.65 12.10
CA ALA A 206 -9.07 8.62 12.02
C ALA A 206 -8.66 8.36 10.56
N LEU A 207 -9.63 8.27 9.66
CA LEU A 207 -9.38 8.02 8.24
C LEU A 207 -8.67 9.20 7.56
N LEU A 208 -9.09 10.44 7.85
CA LEU A 208 -8.42 11.64 7.37
C LEU A 208 -6.97 11.71 7.87
N GLY A 209 -6.73 11.30 9.11
CA GLY A 209 -5.39 11.18 9.69
C GLY A 209 -4.50 10.20 8.93
N VAL A 210 -5.00 9.02 8.58
CA VAL A 210 -4.26 8.02 7.79
C VAL A 210 -3.92 8.55 6.40
N VAL A 211 -4.86 9.21 5.71
CA VAL A 211 -4.62 9.80 4.39
C VAL A 211 -3.56 10.90 4.49
N THR A 212 -3.70 11.81 5.44
CA THR A 212 -2.76 12.91 5.67
C THR A 212 -1.35 12.41 5.96
N ALA A 213 -1.21 11.44 6.87
CA ALA A 213 0.09 10.84 7.20
C ALA A 213 0.76 10.19 5.99
N THR A 214 -0.03 9.58 5.11
CA THR A 214 0.47 8.92 3.89
C THR A 214 0.94 9.95 2.86
N LEU A 215 0.18 11.02 2.65
CA LEU A 215 0.57 12.11 1.77
C LEU A 215 1.83 12.82 2.29
N ALA A 216 1.92 13.06 3.60
CA ALA A 216 3.10 13.63 4.22
C ALA A 216 4.34 12.74 4.02
N SER A 217 4.20 11.43 4.27
CA SER A 217 5.29 10.46 4.05
C SER A 217 5.75 10.45 2.59
N TRP A 218 4.81 10.51 1.64
CA TRP A 218 5.12 10.59 0.21
C TRP A 218 5.86 11.88 -0.16
N LEU A 219 5.43 13.03 0.38
CA LEU A 219 6.08 14.31 0.11
C LEU A 219 7.51 14.33 0.67
N VAL A 220 7.70 13.84 1.89
CA VAL A 220 9.02 13.73 2.52
C VAL A 220 9.94 12.87 1.65
N GLU A 221 9.47 11.69 1.22
CA GLU A 221 10.25 10.78 0.39
C GLU A 221 10.64 11.41 -0.97
N ARG A 222 9.73 12.18 -1.58
CA ARG A 222 10.02 12.93 -2.81
C ARG A 222 11.05 14.03 -2.62
N VAL A 223 11.00 14.74 -1.50
CA VAL A 223 11.96 15.80 -1.18
C VAL A 223 13.33 15.18 -0.86
N THR A 224 13.38 14.04 -0.17
CA THR A 224 14.65 13.34 0.09
C THR A 224 15.27 12.80 -1.19
N GLU A 225 14.49 12.19 -2.08
CA GLU A 225 14.96 11.73 -3.40
C GLU A 225 15.55 12.89 -4.23
N ALA A 226 14.88 14.05 -4.24
CA ALA A 226 15.35 15.24 -4.94
C ALA A 226 16.66 15.79 -4.36
N ASN A 227 16.76 15.89 -3.03
CA ASN A 227 17.97 16.35 -2.36
C ASN A 227 19.15 15.38 -2.57
N GLU A 228 18.92 14.07 -2.55
CA GLU A 228 19.96 13.08 -2.82
C GLU A 228 20.47 13.18 -4.27
N ALA A 229 19.56 13.36 -5.23
CA ALA A 229 19.93 13.57 -6.63
C ALA A 229 20.75 14.86 -6.84
N GLU A 230 20.36 15.96 -6.19
CA GLU A 230 21.11 17.21 -6.20
C GLU A 230 22.51 17.04 -5.59
N GLN A 231 22.61 16.42 -4.41
CA GLN A 231 23.89 16.15 -3.76
C GLN A 231 24.80 15.24 -4.60
N ALA A 232 24.22 14.23 -5.27
CA ALA A 232 24.96 13.36 -6.17
C ALA A 232 25.51 14.15 -7.37
N ALA A 233 24.73 15.07 -7.95
CA ALA A 233 25.16 15.95 -9.03
C ALA A 233 26.28 16.91 -8.57
N THR A 234 26.15 17.54 -7.40
CA THR A 234 27.19 18.41 -6.83
C THR A 234 28.48 17.63 -6.55
N ARG A 235 28.40 16.43 -5.97
CA ARG A 235 29.58 15.58 -5.73
C ARG A 235 30.28 15.18 -7.02
N ALA A 236 29.51 14.86 -8.06
CA ALA A 236 30.07 14.56 -9.38
C ALA A 236 30.80 15.77 -9.99
N GLN A 237 30.23 16.97 -9.89
CA GLN A 237 30.87 18.21 -10.35
C GLN A 237 32.15 18.53 -9.59
N VAL A 238 32.15 18.37 -8.26
CA VAL A 238 33.36 18.58 -7.45
C VAL A 238 34.45 17.58 -7.80
N ALA A 239 34.09 16.31 -8.03
CA ALA A 239 35.03 15.28 -8.47
C ALA A 239 35.64 15.63 -9.83
N ASP A 240 34.83 16.05 -10.80
CA ASP A 240 35.31 16.46 -12.12
C ASP A 240 36.25 17.67 -12.05
N LEU A 241 35.86 18.73 -11.31
CA LEU A 241 36.71 19.91 -11.13
C LEU A 241 38.03 19.57 -10.43
N SER A 242 38.00 18.67 -9.44
CA SER A 242 39.23 18.23 -8.77
C SER A 242 40.18 17.48 -9.72
N ALA A 243 39.63 16.69 -10.65
CA ALA A 243 40.42 16.01 -11.68
C ALA A 243 41.02 17.01 -12.68
N GLN A 244 40.26 18.04 -13.09
CA GLN A 244 40.76 19.10 -13.95
C GLN A 244 41.91 19.87 -13.29
N VAL A 245 41.79 20.25 -12.02
CA VAL A 245 42.86 20.93 -11.27
C VAL A 245 44.10 20.05 -11.18
N ALA A 246 43.95 18.77 -10.87
CA ALA A 246 45.08 17.83 -10.81
C ALA A 246 45.81 17.74 -12.16
N SER A 247 45.08 17.68 -13.28
CA SER A 247 45.68 17.65 -14.62
C SER A 247 46.41 18.94 -14.99
N LEU A 248 45.86 20.10 -14.61
CA LEU A 248 46.50 21.41 -14.80
C LEU A 248 47.79 21.50 -14.01
N GLU A 249 47.82 20.99 -12.78
CA GLU A 249 49.01 20.97 -11.94
C GLU A 249 50.13 20.13 -12.56
N THR A 250 49.82 18.94 -13.10
CA THR A 250 50.81 18.12 -13.82
C THR A 250 51.33 18.82 -15.07
N LEU A 251 50.45 19.39 -15.90
CA LEU A 251 50.87 20.14 -17.10
C LEU A 251 51.79 21.31 -16.75
N LEU A 252 51.49 22.04 -15.68
CA LEU A 252 52.32 23.17 -15.22
C LEU A 252 53.69 22.68 -14.72
N ARG A 253 53.72 21.58 -13.98
CA ARG A 253 54.97 20.97 -13.47
C ARG A 253 55.86 20.51 -14.61
N ASP A 254 55.30 19.87 -15.62
CA ASP A 254 56.03 19.40 -16.81
C ASP A 254 56.58 20.59 -17.61
N ALA A 255 55.77 21.63 -17.82
CA ALA A 255 56.19 22.85 -18.52
C ALA A 255 57.29 23.61 -17.79
N LEU A 256 57.19 23.76 -16.46
CA LEU A 256 58.21 24.39 -15.64
C LEU A 256 59.50 23.55 -15.58
N GLY A 257 59.37 22.22 -15.50
CA GLY A 257 60.51 21.29 -15.55
C GLY A 257 61.29 21.40 -16.85
N ALA A 258 60.59 21.45 -17.99
CA ALA A 258 61.20 21.64 -19.31
C ALA A 258 61.87 23.02 -19.47
N ALA A 259 61.33 24.07 -18.84
CA ALA A 259 61.94 25.40 -18.86
C ALA A 259 63.18 25.52 -17.95
N SER A 260 63.26 24.69 -16.90
CA SER A 260 64.39 24.66 -15.96
C SER A 260 65.57 23.77 -16.38
N ASP A 261 65.45 23.01 -17.47
CA ASP A 261 66.55 22.22 -18.04
C ASP A 261 67.28 23.04 -19.12
N PRO A 262 68.45 23.64 -18.85
CA PRO A 262 69.19 24.40 -19.84
C PRO A 262 69.89 23.41 -20.78
N SER A 263 69.17 22.93 -21.79
CA SER A 263 69.80 22.24 -22.90
C SER A 263 70.86 23.19 -23.52
N PRO A 264 72.16 22.84 -23.53
CA PRO A 264 73.17 23.69 -24.13
C PRO A 264 72.90 23.81 -25.64
N PRO A 265 73.23 24.96 -26.27
CA PRO A 265 72.97 25.15 -27.68
C PRO A 265 73.74 24.09 -28.49
N ARG A 266 73.00 23.32 -29.31
CA ARG A 266 73.60 22.39 -30.28
C ARG A 266 74.54 23.18 -31.18
N ALA A 267 75.84 22.94 -31.04
CA ALA A 267 76.83 23.47 -31.95
C ALA A 267 76.59 22.90 -33.36
N PRO A 268 76.68 23.73 -34.42
CA PRO A 268 76.56 23.25 -35.79
C PRO A 268 77.81 22.41 -36.14
N GLY A 269 77.63 21.08 -36.15
CA GLY A 269 78.63 20.13 -36.61
C GLY A 269 78.87 20.29 -38.12
N ARG A 270 80.14 20.56 -38.45
CA ARG A 270 80.72 20.93 -39.74
C ARG A 270 80.31 20.06 -40.94
N LEU A 271 80.18 20.72 -42.08
CA LEU A 271 80.40 20.15 -43.41
C LEU A 271 81.81 19.51 -43.50
N GLY A 272 81.86 18.26 -43.96
CA GLY A 272 83.07 17.59 -44.45
C GLY A 272 82.67 16.57 -45.51
N ALA A 273 83.04 16.83 -46.76
CA ALA A 273 82.78 16.02 -47.96
C ALA A 273 83.91 14.96 -48.18
N PRO A 274 84.08 14.34 -49.36
CA PRO A 274 83.45 13.09 -49.80
C PRO A 274 84.47 11.98 -50.17
N GLY A 275 83.97 10.76 -50.40
CA GLY A 275 84.72 9.60 -50.94
C GLY A 275 84.65 8.40 -49.99
N GLN A 276 84.61 7.14 -50.41
CA GLN A 276 84.45 6.45 -51.68
C GLN A 276 84.23 4.98 -51.28
N ASP A 277 83.97 4.10 -52.24
CA ASP A 277 83.91 2.62 -52.14
C ASP A 277 82.52 2.05 -51.77
N ALA A 278 81.65 1.73 -52.74
CA ALA A 278 81.69 0.65 -53.75
C ALA A 278 81.16 -0.70 -53.23
N ASP A 279 80.20 -1.20 -54.00
CA ASP A 279 79.86 -2.61 -54.26
C ASP A 279 79.24 -3.49 -53.17
N SER A 280 77.93 -3.65 -53.28
CA SER A 280 77.24 -4.94 -53.52
C SER A 280 75.73 -4.67 -53.62
N ALA A 281 75.15 -4.54 -54.82
CA ALA A 281 74.71 -5.59 -55.73
C ALA A 281 73.56 -6.49 -55.19
N GLY A 282 72.38 -6.31 -55.80
CA GLY A 282 71.25 -7.28 -55.82
C GLY A 282 70.24 -7.10 -54.68
N MET A 283 68.92 -7.05 -54.88
CA MET A 283 68.03 -7.35 -56.01
C MET A 283 66.72 -6.58 -55.82
N LEU A 284 66.22 -6.01 -56.93
CA LEU A 284 64.84 -6.12 -57.44
C LEU A 284 63.75 -6.45 -56.40
N GLY A 285 62.85 -5.52 -56.06
CA GLY A 285 61.63 -5.30 -56.86
C GLY A 285 60.37 -5.75 -56.08
N PRO A 286 59.15 -5.38 -56.50
CA PRO A 286 58.40 -4.36 -55.75
C PRO A 286 56.97 -4.78 -55.36
N LEU A 287 56.23 -3.80 -54.83
CA LEU A 287 54.78 -3.55 -54.97
C LEU A 287 53.92 -3.64 -53.69
N SER A 288 53.46 -2.44 -53.31
CA SER A 288 52.22 -2.04 -52.60
C SER A 288 50.95 -2.68 -53.23
N PRO A 289 49.70 -2.28 -52.91
CA PRO A 289 49.04 -1.76 -51.68
C PRO A 289 47.78 -2.59 -51.30
N ALA A 290 47.13 -2.23 -50.19
CA ALA A 290 45.66 -2.10 -49.98
C ALA A 290 45.27 -2.43 -48.53
#